data_AF-L1MJW5-F1
#
_entry.id   AF-L1MJW5-F1
#
_cell.length_a   1.000
_cell.length_b   1.000
_cell.length_c   1.000
_cell.angle_alpha   90.00
_cell.angle_beta   90.00
_cell.angle_gamma   90.00
#
_symmetry.space_group_name_H-M   'P 1'
#
loop_
_entity.id
_entity.type
_entity.pdbx_description
1 polymer ?
#
loop_
_entity_poly.entity_id
_entity_poly.type
_entity_poly.pdbx_seq_one_letter_code
_entity_poly.pdbx_strand_id
1 'polypeptide(L)'
;MAQNDKVQIPVAHLSTVDRNFNNVTAELEAVKNGMTILSGVDDVHGARMGSAVESSFSEWKISRRTLLDNVGGLSDASSQIASSTSEFDVQMAYSLGESASKLRGGNEGSSGSGERM
;
A
#
# COMPACT_ATOMS: atom_id res chain seq x y z
N MET A 1 -5.61 29.33 -13.48
CA MET A 1 -4.80 29.10 -12.28
C MET A 1 -4.80 27.61 -12.03
N ALA A 2 -3.72 26.91 -12.35
CA ALA A 2 -3.53 25.52 -11.97
C ALA A 2 -2.45 25.51 -10.90
N GLN A 3 -2.86 25.48 -9.63
CA GLN A 3 -1.98 25.04 -8.56
C GLN A 3 -1.67 23.59 -8.88
N ASN A 4 -0.48 23.34 -9.43
CA ASN A 4 0.13 22.03 -9.39
C ASN A 4 0.35 21.74 -7.91
N ASP A 5 -0.62 21.08 -7.28
CA ASP A 5 -0.49 20.52 -5.94
C ASP A 5 0.76 19.64 -5.98
N LYS A 6 1.86 20.16 -5.44
CA LYS A 6 3.11 19.41 -5.25
C LYS A 6 2.88 18.41 -4.13
N VAL A 7 2.00 17.43 -4.36
CA VAL A 7 1.86 16.27 -3.49
C VAL A 7 3.10 15.43 -3.72
N GLN A 8 4.09 15.60 -2.84
CA GLN A 8 5.17 14.63 -2.72
C GLN A 8 4.56 13.36 -2.12
N ILE A 9 4.33 12.36 -2.95
CA ILE A 9 3.86 11.06 -2.46
C ILE A 9 5.06 10.37 -1.79
N PRO A 10 4.98 10.07 -0.48
CA PRO A 10 6.12 9.53 0.25
C PRO A 10 6.21 8.01 0.00
N VAL A 11 6.69 7.60 -1.17
CA VAL A 11 6.77 6.19 -1.62
C VAL A 11 7.39 5.28 -0.55
N ALA A 12 8.52 5.70 0.05
CA ALA A 12 9.16 4.93 1.12
C ALA A 12 8.28 4.76 2.36
N HIS A 13 7.46 5.75 2.68
CA HIS A 13 6.50 5.68 3.78
C HIS A 13 5.35 4.72 3.44
N LEU A 14 4.82 4.76 2.22
CA LEU A 14 3.77 3.83 1.77
C LEU A 14 4.25 2.38 1.76
N SER A 15 5.48 2.12 1.31
CA SER A 15 6.08 0.78 1.40
C SER A 15 6.30 0.33 2.84
N THR A 16 6.52 1.26 3.78
CA THR A 16 6.64 0.94 5.21
C THR A 16 5.26 0.59 5.79
N VAL A 17 4.23 1.34 5.41
CA VAL A 17 2.84 1.07 5.81
C VAL A 17 2.38 -0.30 5.29
N ASP A 18 2.67 -0.64 4.04
CA ASP A 18 2.41 -1.97 3.45
C ASP A 18 3.06 -3.10 4.28
N ARG A 19 4.35 -2.97 4.63
CA ARG A 19 5.03 -3.94 5.50
C ARG A 19 4.37 -4.05 6.88
N ASN A 20 3.94 -2.94 7.46
CA ASN A 20 3.26 -2.95 8.76
C ASN A 20 1.91 -3.69 8.67
N PHE A 21 1.15 -3.51 7.60
CA PHE A 21 -0.10 -4.25 7.38
C PHE A 21 0.14 -5.75 7.21
N ASN A 22 1.18 -6.14 6.47
CA ASN A 22 1.58 -7.54 6.36
C ASN A 22 1.95 -8.17 7.72
N ASN A 23 2.62 -7.42 8.59
CA ASN A 23 2.92 -7.88 9.95
C ASN A 23 1.66 -8.05 10.80
N VAL A 24 0.71 -7.10 10.73
CA VAL A 24 -0.58 -7.20 11.43
C VAL A 24 -1.36 -8.44 10.98
N THR A 25 -1.38 -8.73 9.67
CA THR A 25 -1.96 -9.96 9.12
C THR A 25 -1.32 -11.20 9.76
N ALA A 26 0.02 -11.28 9.80
CA ALA A 26 0.74 -12.40 10.38
C ALA A 26 0.46 -12.58 11.89
N GLU A 27 0.41 -11.49 12.65
CA GLU A 27 0.06 -11.52 14.08
C GLU A 27 -1.38 -12.02 14.30
N LEU A 28 -2.34 -11.54 13.51
CA LEU A 28 -3.73 -12.00 13.58
C LEU A 28 -3.84 -13.49 13.24
N GLU A 29 -3.03 -14.01 12.32
CA GLU A 29 -2.93 -15.45 12.01
C GLU A 29 -2.33 -16.26 13.13
N ALA A 30 -1.27 -15.78 13.77
CA ALA A 30 -0.67 -16.43 14.93
C ALA A 30 -1.66 -16.55 16.10
N VAL A 31 -2.42 -15.49 16.41
CA VAL A 31 -3.44 -15.49 17.47
C VAL A 31 -4.51 -16.55 17.21
N LYS A 32 -4.94 -16.71 15.95
CA LYS A 32 -5.91 -17.75 15.57
C LYS A 32 -5.36 -19.15 15.84
N ASN A 33 -4.10 -19.39 15.50
CA ASN A 33 -3.48 -20.71 15.67
C ASN A 33 -3.25 -21.07 17.15
N GLY A 34 -3.08 -20.08 18.03
CA GLY A 34 -2.93 -20.30 19.47
C GLY A 34 -4.24 -20.48 20.24
N MET A 35 -5.38 -20.33 19.58
CA MET A 35 -6.67 -20.28 20.24
C MET A 35 -7.21 -21.69 20.52
N THR A 36 -7.42 -22.01 21.80
CA THR A 36 -7.97 -23.31 22.25
C THR A 36 -9.41 -23.13 22.70
N ILE A 37 -10.32 -23.97 22.19
CA ILE A 37 -11.72 -23.97 22.61
C ILE A 37 -11.81 -24.67 23.98
N LEU A 38 -12.26 -23.95 25.00
CA LEU A 38 -12.58 -24.53 26.30
C LEU A 38 -13.97 -25.16 26.25
N SER A 39 -14.06 -26.49 26.29
CA SER A 39 -15.32 -27.23 26.40
C SER A 39 -15.36 -28.08 27.67
N GLY A 40 -16.54 -28.18 28.31
CA GLY A 40 -16.83 -29.19 29.33
C GLY A 40 -16.75 -28.79 30.82
N VAL A 41 -16.95 -27.53 31.22
CA VAL A 41 -16.74 -27.11 32.64
C VAL A 41 -18.00 -27.11 33.53
N ASP A 42 -19.23 -27.30 33.01
CA ASP A 42 -20.43 -27.45 33.87
C ASP A 42 -21.61 -28.10 33.12
N ASP A 43 -22.16 -29.21 33.57
CA ASP A 43 -23.31 -29.86 32.90
C ASP A 43 -24.66 -29.15 33.17
N VAL A 44 -24.71 -28.19 34.12
CA VAL A 44 -25.95 -27.50 34.50
C VAL A 44 -26.12 -26.15 33.79
N HIS A 45 -25.05 -25.35 33.65
CA HIS A 45 -25.06 -24.08 32.89
C HIS A 45 -24.16 -24.11 31.64
N GLY A 46 -23.35 -25.16 31.44
CA GLY A 46 -22.36 -25.23 30.37
C GLY A 46 -22.93 -25.41 28.97
N ALA A 47 -24.20 -25.82 28.81
CA ALA A 47 -24.85 -25.74 27.51
C ALA A 47 -25.08 -24.29 27.07
N ARG A 48 -25.49 -23.41 28.01
CA ARG A 48 -25.75 -21.99 27.74
C ARG A 48 -24.46 -21.19 27.65
N MET A 49 -23.49 -21.47 28.54
CA MET A 49 -22.13 -20.93 28.44
C MET A 49 -21.40 -21.43 27.19
N GLY A 50 -21.52 -22.71 26.85
CA GLY A 50 -20.92 -23.29 25.63
C GLY A 50 -21.49 -22.68 24.37
N SER A 51 -22.82 -22.50 24.30
CA SER A 51 -23.47 -21.79 23.19
C SER A 51 -23.04 -20.32 23.10
N ALA A 52 -22.92 -19.62 24.23
CA ALA A 52 -22.43 -18.25 24.27
C ALA A 52 -20.97 -18.13 23.79
N VAL A 53 -20.09 -19.04 24.26
CA VAL A 53 -18.69 -19.09 23.84
C VAL A 53 -18.58 -19.42 22.35
N GLU A 54 -19.33 -20.39 21.84
CA GLU A 54 -19.34 -20.72 20.41
C GLU A 54 -19.86 -19.55 19.55
N SER A 55 -20.90 -18.85 20.01
CA SER A 55 -21.42 -17.65 19.33
C SER A 55 -20.38 -16.53 19.30
N SER A 56 -19.76 -16.21 20.43
CA SER A 56 -18.67 -15.22 20.49
C SER A 56 -17.50 -15.60 19.61
N PHE A 57 -17.15 -16.89 19.56
CA PHE A 57 -16.08 -17.40 18.71
C PHE A 57 -16.42 -17.30 17.22
N SER A 58 -17.69 -17.53 16.85
CA SER A 58 -18.19 -17.34 15.49
C SER A 58 -18.15 -15.88 15.05
N GLU A 59 -18.65 -14.97 15.90
CA GLU A 59 -18.60 -13.52 15.67
C GLU A 59 -17.17 -13.02 15.56
N TRP A 60 -16.28 -13.49 16.43
CA TRP A 60 -14.85 -13.19 16.37
C TRP A 60 -14.22 -13.68 15.06
N LYS A 61 -14.53 -14.90 14.60
CA LYS A 61 -14.05 -15.43 13.31
C LYS A 61 -14.49 -14.55 12.14
N ILE A 62 -15.74 -14.07 12.15
CA ILE A 62 -16.27 -13.18 11.11
C ILE A 62 -15.58 -11.81 11.17
N SER A 63 -15.54 -11.17 12.34
CA SER A 63 -14.90 -9.87 12.54
C SER A 63 -13.43 -9.89 12.11
N ARG A 64 -12.71 -10.96 12.48
CA ARG A 64 -11.31 -11.16 12.09
C ARG A 64 -11.15 -11.32 10.57
N ARG A 65 -12.05 -12.04 9.90
CA ARG A 65 -12.02 -12.16 8.43
C ARG A 65 -12.14 -10.78 7.80
N THR A 66 -13.14 -10.00 8.21
CA THR A 66 -13.34 -8.64 7.71
C THR A 66 -12.12 -7.75 7.97
N LEU A 67 -11.49 -7.85 9.14
CA LEU A 67 -10.27 -7.12 9.43
C LEU A 67 -9.12 -7.50 8.50
N LEU A 68 -8.91 -8.80 8.24
CA LEU A 68 -7.90 -9.26 7.30
C LEU A 68 -8.16 -8.78 5.86
N ASP A 69 -9.40 -8.84 5.41
CA ASP A 69 -9.78 -8.38 4.07
C ASP A 69 -9.50 -6.87 3.91
N ASN A 70 -9.82 -6.08 4.94
CA ASN A 70 -9.54 -4.64 4.97
C ASN A 70 -8.03 -4.35 4.97
N VAL A 71 -7.26 -5.06 5.80
CA VAL A 71 -5.80 -4.91 5.89
C VAL A 71 -5.15 -5.26 4.56
N GLY A 72 -5.54 -6.38 3.93
CA GLY A 72 -5.05 -6.76 2.61
C GLY A 72 -5.36 -5.70 1.54
N GLY A 73 -6.60 -5.20 1.50
CA GLY A 73 -6.99 -4.14 0.56
C GLY A 73 -6.20 -2.84 0.74
N LEU A 74 -5.89 -2.45 1.99
CA LEU A 74 -5.05 -1.27 2.27
C LEU A 74 -3.58 -1.49 1.88
N SER A 75 -3.07 -2.70 2.06
CA SER A 75 -1.73 -3.11 1.60
C SER A 75 -1.62 -2.95 0.09
N ASP A 76 -2.54 -3.57 -0.66
CA ASP A 76 -2.57 -3.54 -2.12
C ASP A 76 -2.68 -2.11 -2.65
N ALA A 77 -3.59 -1.31 -2.08
CA ALA A 77 -3.76 0.10 -2.48
C ALA A 77 -2.48 0.91 -2.23
N SER A 78 -1.84 0.74 -1.07
CA SER A 78 -0.59 1.44 -0.73
C SER A 78 0.54 1.06 -1.68
N SER A 79 0.66 -0.23 -2.01
CA SER A 79 1.64 -0.76 -2.95
C SER A 79 1.44 -0.24 -4.38
N GLN A 80 0.18 -0.18 -4.84
CA GLN A 80 -0.16 0.39 -6.15
C GLN A 80 0.18 1.87 -6.23
N ILE A 81 -0.18 2.67 -5.22
CA ILE A 81 0.17 4.10 -5.18
C ILE A 81 1.69 4.29 -5.23
N ALA A 82 2.42 3.52 -4.43
CA ALA A 82 3.88 3.57 -4.40
C ALA A 82 4.49 3.25 -5.79
N SER A 83 3.99 2.19 -6.44
CA SER A 83 4.46 1.74 -7.75
C SER A 83 4.15 2.76 -8.85
N SER A 84 2.89 3.19 -8.97
CA SER A 84 2.48 4.18 -9.98
C SER A 84 3.19 5.52 -9.82
N THR A 85 3.43 5.95 -8.57
CA THR A 85 4.22 7.17 -8.31
C THR A 85 5.66 7.00 -8.79
N SER A 86 6.30 5.87 -8.46
CA SER A 86 7.68 5.62 -8.88
C SER A 86 7.81 5.58 -10.40
N GLU A 87 6.86 4.97 -11.10
CA GLU A 87 6.83 4.94 -12.57
C GLU A 87 6.66 6.34 -13.16
N PHE A 88 5.77 7.15 -12.60
CA PHE A 88 5.55 8.53 -13.02
C PHE A 88 6.82 9.38 -12.86
N ASP A 89 7.52 9.26 -11.73
CA ASP A 89 8.76 9.98 -11.47
C ASP A 89 9.86 9.59 -12.48
N VAL A 90 9.98 8.31 -12.82
CA VAL A 90 10.94 7.83 -13.84
C VAL A 90 10.60 8.38 -15.22
N GLN A 91 9.34 8.33 -15.63
CA GLN A 91 8.90 8.86 -16.93
C GLN A 91 9.10 10.37 -17.03
N MET A 92 8.82 11.11 -15.95
CA MET A 92 9.03 12.55 -15.90
C MET A 92 10.52 12.90 -16.00
N ALA A 93 11.38 12.23 -15.25
CA ALA A 93 12.82 12.43 -15.30
C ALA A 93 13.37 12.17 -16.71
N TYR A 94 12.90 11.11 -17.37
CA TYR A 94 13.28 10.80 -18.75
C TYR A 94 12.85 11.90 -19.74
N SER A 95 11.57 12.31 -19.68
CA SER A 95 11.03 13.37 -20.55
C SER A 95 11.74 14.72 -20.36
N LEU A 96 12.05 15.08 -19.11
CA LEU A 96 12.84 16.28 -18.80
C LEU A 96 14.27 16.17 -19.33
N GLY A 97 14.91 15.01 -19.19
CA GLY A 97 16.25 14.75 -19.72
C GLY A 97 16.30 14.83 -21.25
N GLU A 98 15.30 14.29 -21.94
CA GLU A 98 15.16 14.40 -23.40
C GLU A 98 14.97 15.86 -23.83
N SER A 99 14.09 16.59 -23.14
CA SER A 99 13.82 18.01 -23.41
C SER A 99 15.06 18.87 -23.20
N ALA A 100 15.79 18.66 -22.10
CA ALA A 100 17.05 19.35 -21.82
C ALA A 100 18.13 19.03 -22.85
N SER A 101 18.19 17.78 -23.33
CA SER A 101 19.14 17.37 -24.37
C SER A 101 18.84 18.03 -25.72
N LYS A 102 17.55 18.16 -26.10
CA LYS A 102 17.13 18.91 -27.30
C LYS A 102 17.49 20.40 -27.20
N LEU A 103 17.30 21.02 -26.04
CA LEU A 103 17.70 22.40 -25.80
C LEU A 103 19.23 22.60 -25.92
N ARG A 104 20.03 21.65 -25.42
CA ARG A 104 21.49 21.71 -25.53
C ARG A 104 21.99 21.47 -26.96
N GLY A 105 21.42 20.50 -27.67
CA GLY A 105 21.79 20.20 -29.06
C GLY A 105 21.33 21.26 -30.09
N GLY A 106 20.31 22.06 -29.76
CA GLY A 106 19.85 23.17 -30.59
C GLY A 106 20.82 24.36 -30.66
N ASN A 107 21.82 24.42 -29.77
CA ASN A 107 22.74 25.56 -29.66
C ASN A 107 24.05 25.38 -30.46
N GLU A 108 24.27 24.21 -31.09
CA GLU A 108 25.49 23.90 -31.88
C GLU A 108 25.31 24.09 -33.41
N GLY A 109 24.13 24.53 -33.87
CA GLY A 109 23.80 24.64 -35.30
C GLY A 109 23.69 26.05 -35.89
N SER A 110 23.90 27.12 -35.11
CA SER A 110 23.75 28.50 -35.59
C SER A 110 25.00 29.34 -35.28
N SER A 111 26.09 29.09 -36.02
CA SER A 111 27.17 30.06 -36.11
C SER A 111 27.87 29.98 -37.47
N GLY A 112 27.63 31.00 -38.29
CA GLY A 112 28.64 31.47 -39.25
C GLY A 112 28.51 31.07 -40.72
N SER A 113 27.42 31.47 -41.38
CA SER A 113 27.47 31.76 -42.84
C SER A 113 27.07 33.22 -43.07
N GLY A 114 27.87 34.13 -42.50
CA GLY A 114 27.78 35.55 -42.78
C GLY A 114 28.33 35.83 -44.18
N GLU A 115 27.50 36.45 -45.01
CA GLU A 115 27.80 37.04 -46.31
C GLU A 115 29.17 37.73 -46.35
N ARG A 116 29.93 37.49 -47.41
CA ARG A 116 30.84 38.50 -47.96
C ARG A 116 30.70 38.55 -49.47
N MET A 117 30.53 39.78 -49.93
CA MET A 117 30.53 40.28 -51.30
C MET A 117 31.72 39.78 -52.12
#